data_AF-A0A0B1S484-F1
#
_entry.id   AF-A0A0B1S484-F1
#
_cell.length_a   1.000
_cell.length_b   1.000
_cell.length_c   1.000
_cell.angle_alpha   90.00
_cell.angle_beta   90.00
_cell.angle_gamma   90.00
#
_symmetry.space_group_name_H-M   'P 1'
#
loop_
_entity.id
_entity.type
_entity.pdbx_description
1 polymer ?
#
loop_
_entity_poly.entity_id
_entity_poly.type
_entity_poly.pdbx_seq_one_letter_code
_entity_poly.pdbx_strand_id
1 'polypeptide(L)'
;MADGEELSSSALYRDNPEWADVKAIYPTKEEDGAVRIAVSEQFRDAFAYFRAVLASGEKSPRAFKLTEDCIQLNPANYTLW
;
A
#
# COMPACT_ATOMS: atom_id res chain seq x y z
N MET A 1 -22.36 19.35 -3.93
CA MET A 1 -22.35 17.95 -3.47
C MET A 1 -21.26 17.29 -4.29
N ALA A 2 -20.02 17.29 -3.78
CA ALA A 2 -18.95 16.58 -4.46
C ALA A 2 -19.17 15.10 -4.16
N ASP A 3 -19.43 14.32 -5.19
CA ASP A 3 -19.40 12.87 -5.12
C ASP A 3 -17.99 12.50 -4.64
N GLY A 4 -17.90 12.18 -3.35
CA GLY A 4 -16.71 11.55 -2.81
C GLY A 4 -16.61 10.21 -3.52
N GLU A 5 -15.68 10.12 -4.46
CA GLU A 5 -15.22 8.84 -4.98
C GLU A 5 -15.01 7.93 -3.77
N GLU A 6 -15.85 6.92 -3.73
CA GLU A 6 -15.85 5.87 -2.75
C GLU A 6 -14.49 5.20 -2.86
N LEU A 7 -13.51 5.64 -2.06
CA LEU A 7 -12.27 4.91 -1.77
C LEU A 7 -12.71 3.48 -1.53
N SER A 8 -12.46 2.60 -2.52
CA SER A 8 -12.98 1.25 -2.59
C SER A 8 -13.12 0.68 -1.19
N SER A 9 -14.37 0.63 -0.74
CA SER A 9 -14.73 0.27 0.61
C SER A 9 -14.03 -1.03 1.02
N SER A 10 -13.06 -0.88 1.94
CA SER A 10 -12.90 -1.79 3.07
C SER A 10 -12.18 -3.15 2.88
N ALA A 11 -11.43 -3.40 1.81
CA ALA A 11 -10.60 -4.61 1.72
C ALA A 11 -9.12 -4.30 1.97
N LEU A 12 -8.57 -4.82 3.06
CA LEU A 12 -7.12 -4.88 3.23
C LEU A 12 -6.55 -5.84 2.17
N TYR A 13 -5.39 -5.51 1.63
CA TYR A 13 -4.67 -6.36 0.68
C TYR A 13 -4.36 -7.74 1.27
N ARG A 14 -4.12 -7.82 2.58
CA ARG A 14 -3.94 -9.10 3.29
C ARG A 14 -5.14 -10.04 3.23
N ASP A 15 -6.33 -9.49 3.05
CA ASP A 15 -7.59 -10.26 3.01
C ASP A 15 -8.02 -10.55 1.55
N ASN A 16 -7.31 -10.01 0.56
CA ASN A 16 -7.59 -10.22 -0.85
C ASN A 16 -6.93 -11.53 -1.35
N PRO A 17 -7.69 -12.52 -1.85
CA PRO A 17 -7.13 -13.77 -2.36
C PRO A 17 -6.19 -13.59 -3.56
N GLU A 18 -6.32 -12.52 -4.35
CA GLU A 18 -5.41 -12.21 -5.45
C GLU A 18 -4.00 -11.83 -4.99
N TRP A 19 -3.81 -11.57 -3.69
CA TRP A 19 -2.55 -11.16 -3.07
C TRP A 19 -1.97 -12.22 -2.12
N ALA A 20 -2.58 -13.42 -2.08
CA ALA A 20 -2.17 -14.51 -1.19
C ALA A 20 -0.75 -15.04 -1.47
N ASP A 21 -0.22 -14.82 -2.68
CA ASP A 21 1.14 -15.19 -3.08
C ASP A 21 2.20 -14.17 -2.63
N VAL A 22 1.80 -12.96 -2.22
CA VAL A 22 2.71 -11.88 -1.87
C VAL A 22 2.91 -11.82 -0.36
N LYS A 23 4.17 -11.91 0.07
CA LYS A 23 4.55 -11.69 1.47
C LYS A 23 4.79 -10.20 1.73
N ALA A 24 3.83 -9.55 2.38
CA ALA A 24 3.92 -8.13 2.74
C ALA A 24 5.20 -7.80 3.55
N ILE A 25 5.80 -6.65 3.27
CA ILE A 25 7.01 -6.15 3.95
C ILE A 25 6.63 -4.94 4.81
N TYR A 26 6.36 -5.17 6.09
CA TYR A 26 6.07 -4.12 7.05
C TYR A 26 7.35 -3.39 7.52
N PRO A 27 7.23 -2.15 8.03
CA PRO A 27 8.36 -1.44 8.64
C PRO A 27 9.03 -2.24 9.76
N THR A 28 10.36 -2.19 9.82
CA THR A 28 11.13 -2.82 10.91
C THR A 28 11.00 -2.05 12.22
N LYS A 29 11.43 -2.66 13.34
CA LYS A 29 11.45 -1.96 14.64
C LYS A 29 12.43 -0.78 14.61
N GLU A 30 13.53 -0.92 13.87
CA GLU A 30 14.47 0.18 13.66
C GLU A 30 13.85 1.34 12.87
N GLU A 31 13.08 1.07 11.81
CA GLU A 31 12.35 2.09 11.04
C GLU A 31 11.31 2.82 11.93
N ASP A 32 10.64 2.09 12.83
CA ASP A 32 9.67 2.65 13.78
C ASP A 32 10.32 3.30 15.02
N GLY A 33 11.66 3.33 15.12
CA GLY A 33 12.39 3.77 16.30
C GLY A 33 12.38 5.28 16.54
N ALA A 34 12.20 6.08 15.48
CA ALA A 34 12.12 7.53 15.56
C ALA A 34 11.15 8.07 14.48
N VAL A 35 10.59 9.27 14.70
CA VAL A 35 9.68 9.96 13.76
C VAL A 35 8.53 9.08 13.24
N ARG A 36 8.08 8.13 14.06
CA ARG A 36 7.00 7.20 13.71
C ARG A 36 5.70 7.95 13.42
N ILE A 37 5.10 7.65 12.27
CA ILE A 37 3.83 8.22 11.84
C ILE A 37 2.71 7.29 12.28
N ALA A 38 1.71 7.85 12.98
CA ALA A 38 0.49 7.13 13.31
C ALA A 38 -0.42 7.04 12.07
N VAL A 39 -0.17 6.05 11.22
CA VAL A 39 -0.93 5.79 9.99
C VAL A 39 -2.13 4.87 10.24
N SER A 40 -3.12 4.92 9.35
CA SER A 40 -4.23 3.97 9.34
C SER A 40 -3.76 2.56 8.99
N GLU A 41 -4.56 1.55 9.34
CA GLU A 41 -4.27 0.15 8.98
C GLU A 41 -4.24 -0.05 7.46
N GLN A 42 -5.15 0.61 6.74
CA GLN A 42 -5.20 0.60 5.27
C GLN A 42 -3.89 1.13 4.66
N PHE A 43 -3.38 2.25 5.17
CA PHE A 43 -2.11 2.80 4.72
C PHE A 43 -0.97 1.82 4.97
N ARG A 44 -0.90 1.27 6.19
CA ARG A 44 0.16 0.34 6.58
C ARG A 44 0.15 -0.91 5.71
N ASP A 45 -1.03 -1.41 5.38
CA ASP A 45 -1.18 -2.61 4.58
C ASP A 45 -0.81 -2.36 3.11
N ALA A 46 -1.41 -1.35 2.46
CA ALA A 46 -1.11 -1.00 1.07
C ALA A 46 0.40 -0.76 0.85
N PHE A 47 1.05 0.02 1.73
CA PHE A 47 2.48 0.28 1.61
C PHE A 47 3.36 -0.94 1.92
N ALA A 48 2.90 -1.90 2.74
CA ALA A 48 3.63 -3.14 2.97
C ALA A 48 3.58 -4.06 1.74
N TYR A 49 2.45 -4.11 1.05
CA TYR A 49 2.31 -4.80 -0.24
C TYR A 49 3.11 -4.10 -1.34
N PHE A 50 3.11 -2.76 -1.38
CA PHE A 50 3.91 -2.00 -2.33
C PHE A 50 5.41 -2.31 -2.18
N ARG A 51 5.92 -2.32 -0.94
CA ARG A 51 7.31 -2.71 -0.65
C ARG A 51 7.61 -4.13 -1.17
N ALA A 52 6.70 -5.07 -1.00
CA ALA A 52 6.86 -6.45 -1.46
C ALA A 52 6.92 -6.55 -3.00
N VAL A 53 5.98 -5.91 -3.69
CA VAL A 53 5.93 -5.85 -5.16
C VAL A 53 7.19 -5.20 -5.71
N LEU A 54 7.58 -4.05 -5.15
CA LEU A 54 8.79 -3.33 -5.56
C LEU A 54 10.05 -4.19 -5.38
N ALA A 55 10.18 -4.90 -4.25
CA ALA A 55 11.31 -5.78 -3.99
C ALA A 55 11.36 -7.00 -4.92
N SER A 56 10.21 -7.54 -5.30
CA SER A 56 10.12 -8.66 -6.26
C SER A 56 10.38 -8.24 -7.71
N GLY A 57 10.27 -6.95 -8.03
CA GLY A 57 10.33 -6.43 -9.39
C GLY A 57 9.12 -6.81 -10.24
N GLU A 58 8.00 -7.17 -9.62
CA GLU A 58 6.77 -7.56 -10.31
C GLU A 58 6.22 -6.41 -11.16
N LYS A 59 5.92 -6.71 -12.43
CA LYS A 59 5.28 -5.79 -13.38
C LYS A 59 3.98 -6.42 -13.86
N SER A 60 2.88 -6.08 -13.22
CA SER A 60 1.57 -6.69 -13.48
C SER A 60 0.44 -5.64 -13.42
N PRO A 61 -0.73 -5.94 -14.00
CA PRO A 61 -1.89 -5.07 -13.88
C PRO A 61 -2.36 -4.85 -12.42
N ARG A 62 -2.19 -5.86 -11.54
CA ARG A 62 -2.54 -5.73 -10.11
C ARG A 62 -1.56 -4.81 -9.37
N ALA A 63 -0.26 -4.87 -9.71
CA ALA A 63 0.75 -3.96 -9.17
C ALA A 63 0.47 -2.50 -9.58
N PHE A 64 0.01 -2.29 -10.82
CA PHE A 64 -0.37 -0.96 -11.30
C PHE A 64 -1.57 -0.37 -10.54
N LYS A 65 -2.60 -1.19 -10.25
CA LYS A 65 -3.72 -0.75 -9.39
C LYS A 65 -3.27 -0.46 -7.95
N LEU A 66 -2.36 -1.26 -7.41
CA LEU A 66 -1.78 -1.00 -6.09
C LEU A 66 -1.06 0.36 -6.04
N THR A 67 -0.35 0.75 -7.11
CA THR A 67 0.29 2.08 -7.14
C THR A 67 -0.72 3.22 -7.14
N GLU A 68 -1.87 3.05 -7.80
CA GLU A 68 -2.96 4.04 -7.78
C GLU A 68 -3.49 4.24 -6.35
N ASP A 69 -3.79 3.15 -5.63
CA ASP A 69 -4.22 3.21 -4.23
C ASP A 69 -3.16 3.87 -3.32
N CYS A 70 -1.89 3.50 -3.48
CA CYS A 70 -0.80 4.11 -2.73
C CYS A 70 -0.62 5.61 -3.04
N ILE A 71 -0.85 6.04 -4.28
CA ILE A 71 -0.80 7.45 -4.67
C ILE A 71 -1.94 8.22 -4.01
N GLN A 72 -3.15 7.66 -3.92
CA GLN A 72 -4.26 8.29 -3.19
C GLN A 72 -3.95 8.44 -1.69
N LEU A 73 -3.23 7.48 -1.11
CA LEU A 73 -2.83 7.50 0.30
C LEU A 73 -1.67 8.47 0.60
N ASN A 74 -0.72 8.63 -0.32
CA ASN A 74 0.38 9.59 -0.20
C ASN A 74 0.91 10.01 -1.59
N PRO A 75 0.30 11.04 -2.22
CA PRO A 75 0.67 11.44 -3.58
C PRO A 75 2.07 12.08 -3.67
N ALA A 76 2.63 12.48 -2.53
CA ALA A 76 3.97 13.07 -2.44
C ALA A 76 5.10 12.01 -2.39
N ASN A 77 4.77 10.72 -2.35
CA ASN A 77 5.77 9.67 -2.40
C ASN A 77 6.28 9.46 -3.83
N TYR A 78 7.44 10.04 -4.15
CA TYR A 78 8.06 9.96 -5.47
C TYR A 78 8.50 8.55 -5.87
N THR A 79 8.58 7.58 -4.96
CA THR A 79 8.94 6.19 -5.30
C THR A 79 7.79 5.46 -6.00
N LEU A 80 6.56 5.99 -5.89
CA LEU A 80 5.38 5.47 -6.60
C LEU A 80 5.32 5.94 -8.07
N TRP A 81 6.01 7.03 -8.41
CA TRP A 81 6.01 7.67 -9.73
C TRP A 81 7.24 7.26 -10.55
#